data_AF-A0A3B9PBU8-F1
#
_entry.id   AF-A0A3B9PBU8-F1
#
_cell.length_a   1.000
_cell.length_b   1.000
_cell.length_c   1.000
_cell.angle_alpha   90.00
_cell.angle_beta   90.00
_cell.angle_gamma   90.00
#
_symmetry.space_group_name_H-M   'P 1'
#
loop_
_entity.id
_entity.type
_entity.pdbx_description
1 polymer ?
#
loop_
_entity_poly.entity_id
_entity_poly.type
_entity_poly.pdbx_seq_one_letter_code
_entity_poly.pdbx_strand_id
1 'polypeptide(L)'
;MIIKSLKIIPGAIFILLLLSLPLAANAFQTDYIIYLPLIQKQSFSWVNTLDRDESLEFYQENYLRSEPPDIHWTGSHASCDPGTTDPDYKQAVLQRVNYFRGMAGVPDEITFSDELNEKAQAAALVMSVNGTLEHEPPETWTCYSSLADEGAGSSNLFWVSMAGKQ
;
A
#
# COMPACT_ATOMS: atom_id res chain seq x y z
N MET A 1 75.82 72.83 55.40
CA MET A 1 76.86 72.80 54.34
C MET A 1 77.38 71.38 54.24
N ILE A 2 77.13 70.72 53.10
CA ILE A 2 77.90 69.65 52.44
C ILE A 2 76.92 68.94 51.50
N ILE A 3 77.10 69.24 50.22
CA ILE A 3 76.48 68.57 49.08
C ILE A 3 77.12 67.18 48.99
N LYS A 4 76.30 66.13 48.86
CA LYS A 4 76.74 64.89 48.22
C LYS A 4 75.75 64.47 47.15
N SER A 5 76.31 64.36 45.96
CA SER A 5 75.68 64.13 44.69
C SER A 5 75.25 62.68 44.50
N LEU A 6 74.02 62.53 44.02
CA LEU A 6 73.52 61.64 42.97
C LEU A 6 74.34 60.38 42.60
N LYS A 7 73.71 59.20 42.75
CA LYS A 7 73.84 58.09 41.79
C LYS A 7 72.45 57.53 41.50
N ILE A 8 71.97 57.81 40.29
CA ILE A 8 70.79 57.20 39.67
C ILE A 8 71.23 55.83 39.15
N ILE A 9 70.53 54.77 39.53
CA ILE A 9 70.57 53.47 38.85
C ILE A 9 69.14 53.24 38.33
N PRO A 10 68.93 53.13 37.00
CA PRO A 10 67.62 52.88 36.45
C PRO A 10 67.34 51.38 36.49
N GLY A 11 66.22 50.99 37.06
CA GLY A 11 65.81 49.59 37.08
C GLY A 11 64.35 49.54 37.46
N ALA A 12 63.49 49.59 36.45
CA ALA A 12 62.06 49.75 36.58
C ALA A 12 61.43 48.69 37.49
N ILE A 13 60.51 49.17 38.30
CA ILE A 13 59.46 48.44 39.00
C ILE A 13 58.85 47.40 38.03
N PHE A 14 58.89 46.13 38.39
CA PHE A 14 57.90 45.18 37.88
C PHE A 14 57.38 44.31 39.01
N ILE A 15 56.11 44.57 39.32
CA ILE A 15 55.26 43.90 40.27
C ILE A 15 55.20 42.41 39.92
N LEU A 16 55.53 41.55 40.89
CA LEU A 16 55.38 40.10 40.76
C LEU A 16 53.88 39.77 40.81
N LEU A 17 53.20 39.87 39.67
CA LEU A 17 51.82 39.43 39.49
C LEU A 17 51.83 37.90 39.46
N LEU A 18 51.38 37.26 40.54
CA LEU A 18 51.06 35.84 40.58
C LEU A 18 50.01 35.55 39.50
N LEU A 19 50.43 35.02 38.35
CA LEU A 19 49.52 34.45 37.36
C LEU A 19 48.82 33.24 38.01
N SER A 20 47.60 33.44 38.48
CA SER A 20 46.61 32.38 38.56
C SER A 20 46.32 31.93 37.13
N LEU A 21 47.06 30.93 36.64
CA LEU A 21 46.65 30.19 35.45
C LEU A 21 45.31 29.51 35.79
N PRO A 22 44.20 29.82 35.10
CA PRO A 22 43.06 28.93 35.16
C PRO A 22 43.52 27.61 34.56
N LEU A 23 43.51 26.54 35.34
CA LEU A 23 43.53 25.20 34.78
C LEU A 23 42.19 25.05 34.06
N ALA A 24 42.12 25.49 32.81
CA ALA A 24 41.01 25.14 31.94
C ALA A 24 41.06 23.62 31.79
N ALA A 25 40.28 22.91 32.58
CA ALA A 25 39.88 21.56 32.25
C ALA A 25 39.14 21.69 30.92
N ASN A 26 39.86 21.50 29.81
CA ASN A 26 39.24 21.30 28.52
C ASN A 26 38.43 20.01 28.66
N ALA A 27 37.13 20.16 28.94
CA ALA A 27 36.19 19.09 28.68
C ALA A 27 36.35 18.79 27.19
N PHE A 28 36.86 17.61 26.87
CA PHE A 28 36.84 17.11 25.51
C PHE A 28 35.36 16.89 25.16
N GLN A 29 34.73 17.90 24.58
CA GLN A 29 33.44 17.75 23.94
C GLN A 29 33.72 16.97 22.66
N THR A 30 33.71 15.64 22.75
CA THR A 30 33.63 14.81 21.56
C THR A 30 32.27 15.04 20.94
N ASP A 31 32.23 15.82 19.87
CA ASP A 31 31.09 15.89 18.97
C ASP A 31 30.95 14.53 18.31
N TYR A 32 30.15 13.66 18.91
CA TYR A 32 29.72 12.43 18.25
C TYR A 32 28.70 12.80 17.18
N ILE A 33 29.13 12.77 15.92
CA ILE A 33 28.18 12.70 14.80
C ILE A 33 27.66 11.27 14.78
N ILE A 34 26.49 11.06 15.38
CA ILE A 34 25.73 9.82 15.20
C ILE A 34 25.22 9.85 13.76
N TYR A 35 25.90 9.10 12.88
CA TYR A 35 25.33 8.72 11.60
C TYR A 35 24.23 7.70 11.84
N LEU A 36 23.02 8.18 12.16
CA LEU A 36 21.82 7.37 11.94
C LEU A 36 21.71 7.23 10.41
N PRO A 37 21.88 6.04 9.83
CA PRO A 37 21.50 5.86 8.44
C PRO A 37 20.03 6.24 8.38
N LEU A 38 19.71 7.27 7.59
CA LEU A 38 18.34 7.49 7.19
C LEU A 38 18.00 6.27 6.32
N ILE A 39 17.46 5.22 6.93
CA ILE A 39 16.80 4.16 6.19
C ILE A 39 15.54 4.83 5.65
N GLN A 40 15.66 5.48 4.51
CA GLN A 40 14.50 5.79 3.71
C GLN A 40 13.97 4.42 3.29
N LYS A 41 12.88 3.98 3.92
CA LYS A 41 12.11 2.84 3.43
C LYS A 41 11.79 3.20 1.98
N GLN A 42 12.45 2.55 1.04
CA GLN A 42 12.19 2.79 -0.37
C GLN A 42 10.71 2.45 -0.55
N SER A 43 9.89 3.46 -0.80
CA SER A 43 8.49 3.26 -1.13
C SER A 43 8.47 2.57 -2.48
N PHE A 44 8.44 1.25 -2.46
CA PHE A 44 7.98 0.49 -3.59
C PHE A 44 6.54 0.96 -3.85
N SER A 45 6.18 1.17 -5.12
CA SER A 45 4.77 1.40 -5.51
C SER A 45 3.87 0.16 -5.26
N TRP A 46 4.39 -0.85 -4.59
CA TRP A 46 3.86 -2.20 -4.45
C TRP A 46 4.34 -2.77 -3.11
N VAL A 47 3.51 -3.58 -2.47
CA VAL A 47 3.82 -4.22 -1.17
C VAL A 47 5.08 -5.08 -1.26
N ASN A 48 6.01 -4.90 -0.33
CA ASN A 48 7.19 -5.77 -0.18
C ASN A 48 6.80 -7.05 0.58
N THR A 49 6.51 -8.11 -0.17
CA THR A 49 6.09 -9.40 0.40
C THR A 49 7.20 -10.18 1.11
N LEU A 50 8.46 -9.72 1.05
CA LEU A 50 9.57 -10.27 1.82
C LEU A 50 9.70 -9.62 3.21
N ASP A 51 9.03 -8.49 3.43
CA ASP A 51 8.92 -7.87 4.74
C ASP A 51 7.66 -8.40 5.44
N ARG A 52 7.88 -9.09 6.56
CA ARG A 52 6.81 -9.72 7.33
C ARG A 52 5.83 -8.68 7.87
N ASP A 53 6.33 -7.56 8.37
CA ASP A 53 5.49 -6.57 9.04
C ASP A 53 4.68 -5.78 8.00
N GLU A 54 5.28 -5.47 6.86
CA GLU A 54 4.56 -4.88 5.72
C GLU A 54 3.48 -5.82 5.17
N SER A 55 3.78 -7.12 5.04
CA SER A 55 2.80 -8.11 4.59
C SER A 55 1.63 -8.25 5.59
N LEU A 56 1.93 -8.19 6.90
CA LEU A 56 0.91 -8.27 7.95
C LEU A 56 0.01 -7.03 7.94
N GLU A 57 0.59 -5.84 7.85
CA GLU A 57 -0.14 -4.58 7.76
C GLU A 57 -1.05 -4.58 6.52
N PHE A 58 -0.51 -4.95 5.36
CA PHE A 58 -1.28 -5.03 4.11
C PHE A 58 -2.45 -6.02 4.19
N TYR A 59 -2.25 -7.17 4.84
CA TYR A 59 -3.32 -8.13 5.12
C TYR A 59 -4.42 -7.55 6.03
N GLN A 60 -4.05 -6.88 7.11
CA GLN A 60 -5.01 -6.30 8.05
C GLN A 60 -5.81 -5.15 7.42
N GLU A 61 -5.15 -4.31 6.62
CA GLU A 61 -5.77 -3.13 6.03
C GLU A 61 -6.60 -3.43 4.79
N ASN A 62 -6.19 -4.42 3.98
CA ASN A 62 -6.82 -4.69 2.69
C ASN A 62 -7.59 -6.00 2.63
N TYR A 63 -7.08 -7.09 3.21
CA TYR A 63 -7.82 -8.37 3.20
C TYR A 63 -8.90 -8.38 4.27
N LEU A 64 -8.56 -8.16 5.55
CA LEU A 64 -9.55 -8.26 6.63
C LEU A 64 -10.64 -7.17 6.56
N ARG A 65 -10.30 -5.97 6.10
CA ARG A 65 -11.26 -4.87 5.97
C ARG A 65 -12.21 -5.02 4.78
N SER A 66 -11.83 -5.79 3.76
CA SER A 66 -12.65 -6.01 2.57
C SER A 66 -13.59 -7.21 2.70
N GLU A 67 -14.02 -7.54 3.92
CA GLU A 67 -15.10 -8.51 4.09
C GLU A 67 -16.36 -7.94 3.44
N PRO A 68 -16.88 -8.59 2.38
CA PRO A 68 -17.98 -8.01 1.64
C PRO A 68 -19.24 -7.97 2.52
N PRO A 69 -19.99 -6.86 2.52
CA PRO A 69 -21.33 -6.82 3.11
C PRO A 69 -22.29 -7.76 2.36
N ASP A 70 -23.56 -7.76 2.73
CA ASP A 70 -24.58 -8.48 1.98
C ASP A 70 -24.60 -8.01 0.51
N ILE A 71 -24.75 -8.97 -0.42
CA ILE A 71 -24.66 -8.71 -1.87
C ILE A 71 -25.74 -7.76 -2.40
N HIS A 72 -26.91 -7.71 -1.74
CA HIS A 72 -28.12 -7.00 -2.14
C HIS A 72 -28.38 -7.00 -3.66
N TRP A 73 -28.28 -8.18 -4.28
CA TRP A 73 -28.53 -8.33 -5.71
C TRP A 73 -29.95 -7.92 -6.07
N THR A 74 -30.09 -7.07 -7.08
CA THR A 74 -31.37 -6.45 -7.47
C THR A 74 -32.04 -7.11 -8.67
N GLY A 75 -31.40 -8.12 -9.27
CA GLY A 75 -31.90 -8.77 -10.48
C GLY A 75 -32.97 -9.83 -10.22
N SER A 76 -33.34 -10.55 -11.28
CA SER A 76 -34.43 -11.51 -11.25
C SER A 76 -34.26 -12.60 -12.29
N HIS A 77 -34.30 -13.86 -11.84
CA HIS A 77 -34.34 -15.02 -12.72
C HIS A 77 -35.62 -15.06 -13.57
N ALA A 78 -36.76 -14.60 -13.03
CA ALA A 78 -38.06 -14.74 -13.69
C ALA A 78 -38.23 -13.78 -14.87
N SER A 79 -37.66 -12.57 -14.77
CA SER A 79 -37.72 -11.55 -15.82
C SER A 79 -36.44 -11.47 -16.65
N CYS A 80 -35.47 -12.35 -16.40
CA CYS A 80 -34.14 -12.28 -16.98
C CYS A 80 -33.47 -10.91 -16.82
N ASP A 81 -33.67 -10.28 -15.67
CA ASP A 81 -33.04 -9.00 -15.34
C ASP A 81 -31.70 -9.27 -14.62
N PRO A 82 -30.55 -8.89 -15.21
CA PRO A 82 -29.26 -9.08 -14.55
C PRO A 82 -29.14 -8.29 -13.25
N GLY A 83 -29.84 -7.16 -13.12
CA GLY A 83 -29.73 -6.25 -11.99
C GLY A 83 -28.31 -5.77 -11.72
N THR A 84 -28.01 -5.48 -10.46
CA THR A 84 -26.67 -5.16 -9.96
C THR A 84 -26.52 -5.65 -8.53
N THR A 85 -25.29 -5.68 -8.01
CA THR A 85 -24.99 -5.80 -6.59
C THR A 85 -24.78 -4.43 -5.96
N ASP A 86 -24.78 -4.40 -4.62
CA ASP A 86 -24.55 -3.20 -3.83
C ASP A 86 -23.18 -2.54 -4.17
N PRO A 87 -23.08 -1.20 -4.25
CA PRO A 87 -21.82 -0.51 -4.45
C PRO A 87 -20.75 -0.85 -3.40
N ASP A 88 -21.12 -0.98 -2.12
CA ASP A 88 -20.18 -1.30 -1.04
C ASP A 88 -19.69 -2.75 -1.17
N TYR A 89 -20.57 -3.66 -1.63
CA TYR A 89 -20.19 -5.03 -2.00
C TYR A 89 -19.14 -5.04 -3.11
N LYS A 90 -19.39 -4.30 -4.20
CA LYS A 90 -18.43 -4.18 -5.31
C LYS A 90 -17.09 -3.62 -4.81
N GLN A 91 -17.11 -2.56 -4.01
CA GLN A 91 -15.88 -1.94 -3.50
C GLN A 91 -15.07 -2.91 -2.63
N ALA A 92 -15.73 -3.71 -1.79
CA ALA A 92 -15.07 -4.75 -1.01
C ALA A 92 -14.44 -5.83 -1.91
N VAL A 93 -15.14 -6.29 -2.94
CA VAL A 93 -14.57 -7.25 -3.92
C VAL A 93 -13.36 -6.64 -4.64
N LEU A 94 -13.44 -5.38 -5.07
CA LEU A 94 -12.32 -4.69 -5.73
C LEU A 94 -11.09 -4.62 -4.82
N GLN A 95 -11.28 -4.21 -3.55
CA GLN A 95 -10.20 -4.15 -2.59
C GLN A 95 -9.56 -5.53 -2.35
N ARG A 96 -10.37 -6.59 -2.32
CA ARG A 96 -9.87 -7.96 -2.19
C ARG A 96 -9.05 -8.40 -3.40
N VAL A 97 -9.49 -8.08 -4.61
CA VAL A 97 -8.74 -8.37 -5.85
C VAL A 97 -7.42 -7.61 -5.85
N ASN A 98 -7.44 -6.33 -5.48
CA ASN A 98 -6.23 -5.49 -5.38
C ASN A 98 -5.25 -6.04 -4.34
N TYR A 99 -5.73 -6.49 -3.18
CA TYR A 99 -4.88 -7.20 -2.21
C TYR A 99 -4.14 -8.40 -2.85
N PHE A 100 -4.85 -9.27 -3.57
CA PHE A 100 -4.20 -10.43 -4.19
C PHE A 100 -3.21 -10.03 -5.29
N ARG A 101 -3.50 -8.96 -6.03
CA ARG A 101 -2.59 -8.41 -7.04
C ARG A 101 -1.29 -7.89 -6.40
N GLY A 102 -1.41 -7.08 -5.35
CA GLY A 102 -0.26 -6.56 -4.61
C GLY A 102 0.62 -7.70 -4.06
N MET A 103 0.00 -8.69 -3.42
CA MET A 103 0.71 -9.86 -2.88
C MET A 103 1.34 -10.74 -3.98
N ALA A 104 0.83 -10.71 -5.21
CA ALA A 104 1.42 -11.39 -6.36
C ALA A 104 2.55 -10.59 -7.03
N GLY A 105 2.88 -9.39 -6.53
CA GLY A 105 3.93 -8.55 -7.06
C GLY A 105 3.56 -7.84 -8.37
N VAL A 106 2.27 -7.57 -8.59
CA VAL A 106 1.80 -6.76 -9.72
C VAL A 106 1.04 -5.53 -9.22
N PRO A 107 0.89 -4.46 -10.03
CA PRO A 107 0.18 -3.25 -9.62
C PRO A 107 -1.23 -3.54 -9.10
N ASP A 108 -1.61 -2.98 -7.95
CA ASP A 108 -2.87 -3.22 -7.25
C ASP A 108 -3.86 -2.06 -7.38
N GLU A 109 -3.66 -1.15 -8.32
CA GLU A 109 -4.53 0.02 -8.52
C GLU A 109 -5.56 -0.19 -9.66
N ILE A 110 -6.02 -1.43 -9.88
CA ILE A 110 -7.08 -1.64 -10.88
C ILE A 110 -8.40 -1.07 -10.37
N THR A 111 -9.23 -0.66 -11.31
CA THR A 111 -10.59 -0.17 -11.08
C THR A 111 -11.58 -1.02 -11.87
N PHE A 112 -12.84 -0.98 -11.46
CA PHE A 112 -13.89 -1.57 -12.29
C PHE A 112 -14.19 -0.71 -13.52
N SER A 113 -14.58 -1.40 -14.58
CA SER A 113 -15.21 -0.82 -15.76
C SER A 113 -16.70 -1.10 -15.69
N ASP A 114 -17.53 -0.09 -15.90
CA ASP A 114 -18.99 -0.24 -15.92
C ASP A 114 -19.43 -1.22 -17.01
N GLU A 115 -18.85 -1.12 -18.21
CA GLU A 115 -19.13 -2.04 -19.32
C GLU A 115 -18.80 -3.50 -18.97
N LEU A 116 -17.63 -3.74 -18.36
CA LEU A 116 -17.22 -5.09 -17.99
C LEU A 116 -18.07 -5.64 -16.83
N ASN A 117 -18.53 -4.78 -15.92
CA ASN A 117 -19.43 -5.16 -14.85
C ASN A 117 -20.82 -5.56 -15.38
N GLU A 118 -21.36 -4.81 -16.36
CA GLU A 118 -22.62 -5.16 -17.02
C GLU A 118 -22.54 -6.53 -17.70
N LYS A 119 -21.45 -6.78 -18.43
CA LYS A 119 -21.16 -8.09 -19.06
C LYS A 119 -21.04 -9.21 -18.05
N ALA A 120 -20.26 -9.00 -16.98
CA ALA A 120 -20.09 -9.99 -15.92
C ALA A 120 -21.40 -10.32 -15.21
N GLN A 121 -22.25 -9.31 -14.96
CA GLN A 121 -23.54 -9.50 -14.30
C GLN A 121 -24.54 -10.24 -15.20
N ALA A 122 -24.56 -9.95 -16.50
CA ALA A 122 -25.37 -10.67 -17.47
C ALA A 122 -24.93 -12.14 -17.60
N ALA A 123 -23.63 -12.39 -17.65
CA ALA A 123 -23.07 -13.74 -17.64
C ALA A 123 -23.46 -14.47 -16.34
N ALA A 124 -23.30 -13.85 -15.18
CA ALA A 124 -23.67 -14.43 -13.89
C ALA A 124 -25.15 -14.81 -13.82
N LEU A 125 -26.06 -13.97 -14.33
CA LEU A 125 -27.47 -14.30 -14.44
C LEU A 125 -27.69 -15.56 -15.28
N VAL A 126 -27.16 -15.60 -16.51
CA VAL A 126 -27.33 -16.73 -17.43
C VAL A 126 -26.81 -18.03 -16.81
N MET A 127 -25.62 -18.01 -16.22
CA MET A 127 -25.05 -19.17 -15.53
C MET A 127 -25.93 -19.61 -14.34
N SER A 128 -26.42 -18.66 -13.55
CA SER A 128 -27.22 -18.94 -12.35
C SER A 128 -28.58 -19.56 -12.66
N VAL A 129 -29.25 -19.11 -13.73
CA VAL A 129 -30.56 -19.63 -14.14
C VAL A 129 -30.44 -21.04 -14.72
N ASN A 130 -29.36 -21.34 -15.44
CA ASN A 130 -29.14 -22.65 -16.07
C ASN A 130 -28.34 -23.62 -15.18
N GLY A 131 -27.84 -23.16 -14.02
CA GLY A 131 -27.14 -24.00 -13.03
C GLY A 131 -25.83 -24.59 -13.53
N THR A 132 -25.21 -23.98 -14.55
CA THR A 132 -24.00 -24.48 -15.23
C THR A 132 -23.09 -23.29 -15.54
N LEU A 133 -21.77 -23.50 -15.47
CA LEU A 133 -20.76 -22.53 -15.92
C LEU A 133 -20.27 -22.92 -17.33
N GLU A 134 -20.32 -22.00 -18.28
CA GLU A 134 -19.89 -22.20 -19.67
C GLU A 134 -19.29 -20.91 -20.26
N HIS A 135 -18.36 -21.04 -21.20
CA HIS A 135 -17.71 -19.92 -21.90
C HIS A 135 -18.50 -19.36 -23.04
N GLU A 136 -19.13 -20.27 -23.76
CA GLU A 136 -19.90 -20.03 -24.95
C GLU A 136 -21.32 -20.51 -24.63
N PRO A 137 -22.06 -19.81 -23.75
CA PRO A 137 -23.40 -20.22 -23.36
C PRO A 137 -24.25 -20.41 -24.61
N PRO A 138 -24.82 -21.62 -24.86
CA PRO A 138 -25.65 -21.84 -26.03
C PRO A 138 -26.81 -20.85 -26.09
N GLU A 139 -27.16 -20.39 -27.30
CA GLU A 139 -28.30 -19.48 -27.50
C GLU A 139 -29.64 -20.07 -27.02
N THR A 140 -29.70 -21.38 -26.79
CA THR A 140 -30.86 -22.10 -26.25
C THR A 140 -31.04 -21.96 -24.73
N TRP A 141 -30.06 -21.40 -24.02
CA TRP A 141 -30.12 -21.21 -22.58
C TRP A 141 -31.16 -20.18 -22.16
N THR A 142 -31.75 -20.41 -20.99
CA THR A 142 -32.70 -19.46 -20.41
C THR A 142 -31.97 -18.15 -20.08
N CYS A 143 -32.59 -17.02 -20.40
CA CYS A 143 -32.02 -15.67 -20.23
C CYS A 143 -30.79 -15.35 -21.09
N TYR A 144 -30.48 -16.15 -22.11
CA TYR A 144 -29.38 -15.85 -23.03
C TYR A 144 -29.45 -14.43 -23.60
N SER A 145 -28.28 -13.80 -23.73
CA SER A 145 -28.09 -12.51 -24.41
C SER A 145 -26.67 -12.41 -24.94
N SER A 146 -26.45 -11.60 -25.98
CA SER A 146 -25.09 -11.34 -26.51
C SER A 146 -24.18 -10.73 -25.44
N LEU A 147 -24.73 -9.92 -24.53
CA LEU A 147 -23.98 -9.33 -23.43
C LEU A 147 -23.48 -10.40 -22.44
N ALA A 148 -24.31 -11.41 -22.15
CA ALA A 148 -23.93 -12.54 -21.32
C ALA A 148 -22.91 -13.45 -22.01
N ASP A 149 -23.03 -13.67 -23.32
CA ASP A 149 -22.07 -14.42 -24.13
C ASP A 149 -20.69 -13.75 -24.14
N GLU A 150 -20.63 -12.45 -24.45
CA GLU A 150 -19.39 -11.66 -24.37
C GLU A 150 -18.79 -11.67 -22.97
N GLY A 151 -19.64 -11.53 -21.94
CA GLY A 151 -19.22 -11.59 -20.55
C GLY A 151 -18.64 -12.96 -20.16
N ALA A 152 -19.29 -14.05 -20.56
CA ALA A 152 -18.83 -15.40 -20.30
C ALA A 152 -17.51 -15.70 -21.02
N GLY A 153 -17.43 -15.37 -22.31
CA GLY A 153 -16.26 -15.61 -23.16
C GLY A 153 -15.01 -14.82 -22.76
N SER A 154 -15.17 -13.70 -22.05
CA SER A 154 -14.06 -12.86 -21.56
C SER A 154 -13.77 -12.97 -20.06
N SER A 155 -14.53 -13.79 -19.32
CA SER A 155 -14.39 -13.96 -17.87
C SER A 155 -13.39 -15.04 -17.47
N ASN A 156 -12.97 -15.01 -16.20
CA ASN A 156 -12.15 -16.08 -15.59
C ASN A 156 -12.89 -17.41 -15.41
N LEU A 157 -14.09 -17.54 -15.97
CA LEU A 157 -14.69 -18.83 -16.22
C LEU A 157 -13.77 -19.64 -17.19
N PHE A 158 -12.96 -18.97 -18.06
CA PHE A 158 -12.35 -19.48 -19.32
C PHE A 158 -11.46 -20.70 -19.20
N TRP A 159 -11.06 -21.04 -17.98
CA TRP A 159 -10.17 -22.14 -17.70
C TRP A 159 -10.86 -23.35 -17.06
N VAL A 160 -12.14 -23.26 -16.70
CA VAL A 160 -12.93 -24.38 -16.12
C VAL A 160 -14.07 -24.75 -17.06
N SER A 161 -13.75 -25.15 -18.31
CA SER A 161 -14.71 -25.98 -19.03
C SER A 161 -14.65 -27.39 -18.44
N MET A 162 -15.61 -27.70 -17.57
CA MET A 162 -15.93 -29.09 -17.30
C MET A 162 -16.64 -29.64 -18.53
N ALA A 163 -15.86 -30.04 -19.53
CA ALA A 163 -16.30 -30.95 -20.57
C ALA A 163 -16.63 -32.31 -19.90
N GLY A 164 -17.81 -32.40 -19.30
CA GLY A 164 -18.24 -33.54 -18.50
C GLY A 164 -19.74 -33.72 -18.64
N LYS A 165 -20.14 -34.41 -19.72
CA LYS A 165 -21.48 -35.01 -19.86
C LYS A 165 -21.90 -35.73 -18.58
N GLN A 166 -23.13 -35.47 -18.12
CA GLN A 166 -24.05 -36.52 -17.66
C GLN A 166 -25.43 -36.23 -18.24
#